data_AF-A0A0L8H0X5-F1
#
_entry.id   AF-A0A0L8H0X5-F1
#
_cell.length_a   1.000
_cell.length_b   1.000
_cell.length_c   1.000
_cell.angle_alpha   90.00
_cell.angle_beta   90.00
_cell.angle_gamma   90.00
#
_symmetry.space_group_name_H-M   'P 1'
#
loop_
_entity.id
_entity.type
_entity.pdbx_description
1 polymer ?
#
loop_
_entity_poly.entity_id
_entity_poly.type
_entity_poly.pdbx_seq_one_letter_code
_entity_poly.pdbx_strand_id
1 'polypeptide(L)'
;MVANPAVLFLLLPVSFGTEPGTMWLKPIPFSNRFKNPCWYEMPGGKTLTLRCLPYFYLVGVDKCGTTDLFSRLRQHPELLRTNALNGKETHWWSWRRFGYDVFIRNKRIQSFEDYVNVFDIAAKRLNDSSGNLRSHIICDGSPTVFWDFTGWPLIAQNKGLEQPTVLTPHCISHLTPNVKFILLLRNPVERLYSDYLFVKRKNLSVEDFDKGVKYSWNELQKCTEKLDIRLCLFDKSLHMKTTVSKVAIEINNVTVHRFADCHQYFSNNGEYYLRLMNSS
;
A
#
# COMPACT_ATOMS: atom_id res chain seq x y z
N MET A 1 -22.76 32.93 14.94
CA MET A 1 -21.76 33.08 13.86
C MET A 1 -20.50 32.38 14.33
N VAL A 2 -20.22 31.23 13.72
CA VAL A 2 -19.14 30.32 14.09
C VAL A 2 -17.86 30.83 13.42
N ALA A 3 -16.85 31.20 14.21
CA ALA A 3 -15.52 31.48 13.72
C ALA A 3 -14.70 30.18 13.73
N ASN A 4 -14.20 29.86 12.54
CA ASN A 4 -13.37 28.74 12.13
C ASN A 4 -12.02 28.68 12.88
N PRO A 5 -11.61 27.56 13.51
CA PRO A 5 -10.23 27.34 13.84
C PRO A 5 -9.59 26.57 12.68
N ALA A 6 -9.07 27.32 11.71
CA ALA A 6 -8.04 26.80 10.82
C ALA A 6 -6.80 26.51 11.68
N VAL A 7 -6.62 25.24 12.06
CA VAL A 7 -5.35 24.76 12.61
C VAL A 7 -4.35 24.82 11.46
N LEU A 8 -3.65 25.95 11.41
CA LEU A 8 -2.47 26.19 10.60
C LEU A 8 -1.39 25.20 11.07
N PHE A 9 -1.40 24.00 10.51
CA PHE A 9 -0.22 23.13 10.55
C PHE A 9 0.88 23.86 9.80
N LEU A 10 1.76 24.52 10.55
CA LEU A 10 3.06 24.96 10.07
C LEU A 10 3.73 23.73 9.46
N LEU A 11 3.78 23.71 8.13
CA LEU A 11 4.69 22.89 7.36
C LEU A 11 6.10 23.35 7.76
N LEU A 12 6.63 22.82 8.86
CA LEU A 12 8.06 22.86 9.07
C LEU A 12 8.69 22.24 7.82
N PRO A 13 9.65 22.91 7.17
CA PRO A 13 10.38 22.30 6.07
C PRO A 13 11.05 21.07 6.68
N VAL A 14 10.53 19.89 6.36
CA VAL A 14 11.11 18.64 6.83
C VAL A 14 12.50 18.60 6.19
N SER A 15 13.53 18.86 7.00
CA SER A 15 14.92 18.76 6.58
C SER A 15 15.23 17.28 6.37
N PHE A 16 15.09 16.81 5.13
CA PHE A 16 15.34 15.42 4.78
C PHE A 16 16.84 15.17 4.65
N GLY A 17 17.40 14.51 5.66
CA GLY A 17 18.79 14.09 5.69
C GLY A 17 19.14 13.08 4.59
N THR A 18 20.43 13.06 4.24
CA THR A 18 21.07 12.22 3.21
C THR A 18 21.26 10.76 3.63
N GLU A 19 20.40 10.20 4.49
CA GLU A 19 20.57 8.83 4.99
C GLU A 19 20.34 7.77 3.89
N PRO A 20 21.10 6.66 3.88
CA PRO A 20 20.86 5.54 2.98
C PRO A 20 19.43 4.99 3.15
N GLY A 21 18.58 5.15 2.14
CA GLY A 21 17.16 4.73 2.18
C GLY A 21 16.15 5.87 2.01
N THR A 22 16.59 7.13 2.02
CA THR A 22 15.75 8.33 1.77
C THR A 22 15.76 8.80 0.32
N MET A 23 16.37 8.05 -0.61
CA MET A 23 16.59 8.46 -2.00
C MET A 23 15.31 8.85 -2.75
N TRP A 24 14.16 8.28 -2.39
CA TRP A 24 12.84 8.60 -2.97
C TRP A 24 12.20 9.88 -2.39
N LEU A 25 12.82 10.51 -1.39
CA LEU A 25 12.38 11.80 -0.82
C LEU A 25 12.98 13.01 -1.55
N LYS A 26 13.83 12.77 -2.57
CA LYS A 26 14.28 13.85 -3.46
C LYS A 26 13.17 14.17 -4.47
N PRO A 27 12.91 15.46 -4.76
CA PRO A 27 11.98 15.84 -5.82
C PRO A 27 12.39 15.20 -7.16
N ILE A 28 11.47 14.44 -7.76
CA ILE A 28 11.68 13.84 -9.08
C ILE A 28 11.09 14.78 -10.15
N PRO A 29 11.86 15.19 -11.17
CA PRO A 29 11.37 16.08 -12.22
C PRO A 29 10.52 15.28 -13.22
N PHE A 30 9.26 15.03 -12.88
CA PHE A 30 8.34 14.29 -13.73
C PHE A 30 8.06 15.04 -15.05
N SER A 31 8.06 14.30 -16.15
CA SER A 31 7.70 14.77 -17.48
C SER A 31 6.18 14.78 -17.65
N ASN A 32 5.64 15.87 -18.19
CA ASN A 32 4.23 15.99 -18.58
C ASN A 32 3.88 15.25 -19.88
N ARG A 33 4.84 14.58 -20.53
CA ARG A 33 4.63 13.89 -21.82
C ARG A 33 3.90 12.55 -21.69
N PHE A 34 3.79 12.02 -20.48
CA PHE A 34 3.25 10.69 -20.18
C PHE A 34 2.12 10.81 -19.16
N LYS A 35 1.12 9.91 -19.23
CA LYS A 35 0.13 9.82 -18.14
C LYS A 35 0.78 9.37 -16.83
N ASN A 36 1.70 8.40 -16.90
CA ASN A 36 2.43 7.90 -15.74
C ASN A 36 3.43 8.95 -15.22
N PRO A 37 3.72 9.00 -13.91
CA PRO A 37 4.82 9.80 -13.37
C PRO A 37 6.16 9.26 -13.86
N CYS A 38 6.67 9.81 -14.97
CA CYS A 38 7.90 9.38 -15.60
C CYS A 38 8.96 10.47 -15.58
N TRP A 39 10.23 10.12 -15.48
CA TRP A 39 11.36 11.03 -15.56
C TRP A 39 12.49 10.38 -16.36
N TYR A 40 13.39 11.20 -16.88
CA TYR A 40 14.61 10.72 -17.49
C TYR A 40 15.75 10.78 -16.47
N GLU A 41 16.56 9.74 -16.43
CA GLU A 41 17.80 9.71 -15.65
C GLU A 41 18.95 9.17 -16.50
N MET A 42 20.19 9.42 -16.09
CA MET A 42 21.39 8.88 -16.73
C MET A 42 22.14 7.99 -15.75
N PRO A 43 21.80 6.70 -15.63
CA PRO A 43 22.47 5.79 -14.71
C PRO A 43 23.96 5.70 -15.07
N GLY A 44 24.83 6.04 -14.11
CA GLY A 44 26.28 6.05 -14.31
C GLY A 44 26.79 7.00 -15.41
N GLY A 45 25.98 7.99 -15.82
CA GLY A 45 26.37 9.01 -16.81
C GLY A 45 26.46 8.52 -18.26
N LYS A 46 25.95 7.33 -18.58
CA LYS A 46 26.13 6.70 -19.90
C LYS A 46 24.96 6.90 -20.84
N THR A 47 23.76 6.49 -20.43
CA THR A 47 22.60 6.42 -21.33
C THR A 47 21.38 7.05 -20.67
N LEU A 48 20.75 8.01 -21.37
CA LEU A 48 19.49 8.59 -20.95
C LEU A 48 18.37 7.53 -20.99
N THR A 49 17.81 7.22 -19.83
CA THR A 49 16.83 6.15 -19.63
C THR A 49 15.54 6.74 -19.07
N LEU A 50 14.41 6.41 -19.70
CA LEU A 50 13.10 6.74 -19.14
C LEU A 50 12.77 5.78 -17.99
N ARG A 51 12.40 6.34 -16.83
CA ARG A 51 11.86 5.63 -15.67
C ARG A 51 10.43 6.08 -15.44
N CYS A 52 9.60 5.20 -14.89
CA CYS A 52 8.21 5.51 -14.59
C CYS A 52 7.77 4.85 -13.28
N LEU A 53 6.90 5.55 -12.56
CA LEU A 53 6.11 5.01 -11.45
C LEU A 53 4.69 4.66 -11.93
N PRO A 54 3.92 3.89 -11.14
CA PRO A 54 2.52 3.61 -11.44
C PRO A 54 1.67 4.87 -11.61
N TYR A 55 0.73 4.84 -12.55
CA TYR A 55 -0.32 5.84 -12.68
C TYR A 55 -1.36 5.71 -11.55
N PHE A 56 -1.63 4.48 -11.14
CA PHE A 56 -2.57 4.16 -10.08
C PHE A 56 -2.14 2.91 -9.31
N TYR A 57 -2.71 2.74 -8.12
CA TYR A 57 -2.46 1.61 -7.25
C TYR A 57 -3.77 0.85 -6.98
N LEU A 58 -3.76 -0.47 -7.20
CA LEU A 58 -4.81 -1.36 -6.71
C LEU A 58 -4.39 -1.86 -5.31
N VAL A 59 -4.79 -1.12 -4.29
CA VAL A 59 -4.19 -1.19 -2.94
C VAL A 59 -4.82 -2.22 -2.03
N GLY A 60 -5.91 -2.87 -2.41
CA GLY A 60 -6.53 -3.89 -1.58
C GLY A 60 -8.03 -4.00 -1.69
N VAL A 61 -8.67 -4.67 -0.75
CA VAL A 61 -8.05 -5.47 0.34
C VAL A 61 -7.85 -6.93 -0.10
N ASP A 62 -6.95 -7.65 0.56
CA ASP A 62 -6.84 -9.11 0.38
C ASP A 62 -8.22 -9.77 0.51
N LYS A 63 -8.48 -10.78 -0.31
CA LYS A 63 -9.73 -11.55 -0.33
C LYS A 63 -11.01 -10.78 -0.73
N CYS A 64 -10.85 -9.57 -1.27
CA CYS A 64 -11.96 -8.77 -1.84
C CYS A 64 -12.05 -8.86 -3.38
N GLY A 65 -11.36 -9.80 -4.03
CA GLY A 65 -11.39 -9.96 -5.49
C GLY A 65 -10.37 -9.11 -6.27
N THR A 66 -9.31 -8.60 -5.63
CA THR A 66 -8.28 -7.79 -6.31
C THR A 66 -7.58 -8.53 -7.46
N THR A 67 -7.38 -9.84 -7.34
CA THR A 67 -6.80 -10.66 -8.42
C THR A 67 -7.74 -10.80 -9.61
N ASP A 68 -9.04 -10.93 -9.34
CA ASP A 68 -10.09 -11.03 -10.35
C ASP A 68 -10.24 -9.71 -11.13
N LEU A 69 -10.27 -8.58 -10.41
CA LEU A 69 -10.24 -7.24 -11.02
C LEU A 69 -8.95 -7.02 -11.82
N PHE A 70 -7.78 -7.33 -11.24
CA PHE A 70 -6.50 -7.15 -11.93
C PHE A 70 -6.42 -7.98 -13.22
N SER A 71 -6.96 -9.21 -13.23
CA SER A 71 -7.02 -10.06 -14.42
C SER A 71 -7.85 -9.42 -15.56
N ARG A 72 -8.96 -8.73 -15.23
CA ARG A 72 -9.75 -7.97 -16.21
C ARG A 72 -9.03 -6.70 -16.66
N LEU A 73 -8.45 -5.94 -15.72
CA LEU A 73 -7.69 -4.73 -16.05
C LEU A 73 -6.52 -5.04 -17.00
N ARG A 74 -5.84 -6.18 -16.82
CA ARG A 74 -4.73 -6.63 -17.67
C ARG A 74 -5.14 -6.93 -19.12
N GLN A 75 -6.43 -7.08 -19.40
CA GLN A 75 -6.95 -7.27 -20.76
C GLN A 75 -7.14 -5.93 -21.49
N HIS A 76 -7.14 -4.80 -20.78
CA HIS A 76 -7.27 -3.49 -21.38
C HIS A 76 -5.99 -3.12 -22.16
N PRO A 77 -6.09 -2.69 -23.43
CA PRO A 77 -4.91 -2.43 -24.27
C PRO A 77 -4.00 -1.33 -23.70
N GLU A 78 -4.57 -0.35 -23.00
CA GLU A 78 -3.80 0.74 -22.39
C GLU A 78 -3.07 0.36 -21.09
N LEU A 79 -3.30 -0.83 -20.50
CA LEU A 79 -2.58 -1.22 -19.29
C LEU A 79 -1.29 -1.98 -19.63
N LEU A 80 -0.14 -1.37 -19.32
CA LEU A 80 1.15 -1.97 -19.62
C LEU A 80 1.52 -3.08 -18.64
N ARG A 81 2.19 -4.11 -19.18
CA ARG A 81 2.78 -5.19 -18.38
C ARG A 81 4.03 -4.68 -17.65
N THR A 82 4.26 -5.21 -16.46
CA THR A 82 5.42 -4.91 -15.60
C THR A 82 6.19 -6.20 -15.31
N ASN A 83 7.38 -6.07 -14.71
CA ASN A 83 8.19 -7.21 -14.24
C ASN A 83 7.77 -7.72 -12.85
N ALA A 84 6.62 -7.26 -12.33
CA ALA A 84 6.11 -7.76 -11.07
C ALA A 84 5.70 -9.24 -11.21
N LEU A 85 5.63 -9.98 -10.11
CA LEU A 85 5.29 -11.40 -10.14
C LEU A 85 3.88 -11.58 -10.70
N ASN A 86 3.73 -12.31 -11.82
CA ASN A 86 2.48 -12.40 -12.59
C ASN A 86 1.93 -11.05 -13.10
N GLY A 87 2.77 -10.01 -13.14
CA GLY A 87 2.40 -8.64 -13.46
C GLY A 87 1.73 -7.87 -12.31
N LYS A 88 1.56 -8.49 -11.13
CA LYS A 88 0.90 -7.90 -9.96
C LYS A 88 1.87 -7.89 -8.76
N GLU A 89 1.50 -7.16 -7.70
CA GLU A 89 2.03 -7.36 -6.34
C GLU A 89 3.56 -7.16 -6.19
N THR A 90 4.00 -5.89 -6.18
CA THR A 90 5.41 -5.56 -5.88
C THR A 90 5.78 -5.79 -4.42
N HIS A 91 4.81 -5.59 -3.52
CA HIS A 91 4.95 -5.61 -2.06
C HIS A 91 6.09 -4.73 -1.52
N TRP A 92 6.59 -3.80 -2.33
CA TRP A 92 7.76 -3.01 -1.95
C TRP A 92 7.45 -2.07 -0.80
N TRP A 93 6.34 -1.34 -0.92
CA TRP A 93 5.87 -0.36 0.06
C TRP A 93 5.59 -0.94 1.46
N SER A 94 4.99 -2.12 1.54
CA SER A 94 4.63 -2.73 2.83
C SER A 94 5.75 -3.59 3.40
N TRP A 95 6.50 -4.31 2.54
CA TRP A 95 7.37 -5.41 2.98
C TRP A 95 8.80 -5.34 2.45
N ARG A 96 9.00 -5.36 1.13
CA ARG A 96 10.34 -5.62 0.57
C ARG A 96 11.35 -4.51 0.86
N ARG A 97 10.90 -3.25 1.02
CA ARG A 97 11.75 -2.14 1.47
C ARG A 97 12.23 -2.25 2.93
N PHE A 98 11.63 -3.17 3.69
CA PHE A 98 11.96 -3.45 5.09
C PHE A 98 12.58 -4.84 5.28
N GLY A 99 12.89 -5.56 4.19
CA GLY A 99 13.47 -6.92 4.26
C GLY A 99 12.47 -8.02 4.61
N TYR A 100 11.17 -7.77 4.44
CA TYR A 100 10.09 -8.75 4.61
C TYR A 100 9.62 -9.30 3.25
N ASP A 101 9.18 -10.55 3.23
CA ASP A 101 8.52 -11.19 2.09
C ASP A 101 7.39 -12.12 2.58
N VAL A 102 6.48 -12.52 1.68
CA VAL A 102 5.27 -13.32 1.94
C VAL A 102 5.60 -14.61 2.71
N PHE A 103 6.76 -15.21 2.42
CA PHE A 103 7.13 -16.54 2.91
C PHE A 103 8.39 -16.55 3.78
N ILE A 104 9.17 -15.48 3.79
CA ILE A 104 10.49 -15.45 4.44
C ILE A 104 10.70 -14.10 5.12
N ARG A 105 10.96 -14.14 6.42
CA ARG A 105 11.56 -13.01 7.15
C ARG A 105 13.07 -13.06 6.88
N ASN A 106 13.68 -11.93 6.54
CA ASN A 106 15.12 -11.77 6.23
C ASN A 106 15.50 -11.95 4.74
N LYS A 107 14.67 -11.46 3.82
CA LYS A 107 15.14 -11.19 2.47
C LYS A 107 15.99 -9.92 2.43
N ARG A 108 16.85 -9.82 1.41
CA ARG A 108 17.58 -8.59 1.09
C ARG A 108 16.59 -7.41 1.05
N ILE A 109 16.91 -6.35 1.80
CA ILE A 109 16.20 -5.06 1.72
C ILE A 109 16.26 -4.56 0.28
N GLN A 110 15.09 -4.29 -0.30
CA GLN A 110 14.99 -3.72 -1.64
C GLN A 110 15.05 -2.20 -1.59
N SER A 111 15.96 -1.63 -2.37
CA SER A 111 16.09 -0.19 -2.57
C SER A 111 14.89 0.37 -3.35
N PHE A 112 14.76 1.70 -3.39
CA PHE A 112 13.79 2.34 -4.28
C PHE A 112 14.08 2.06 -5.76
N GLU A 113 15.35 1.94 -6.14
CA GLU A 113 15.72 1.55 -7.50
C GLU A 113 15.22 0.15 -7.84
N ASP A 114 15.31 -0.81 -6.91
CA ASP A 114 14.74 -2.16 -7.08
C ASP A 114 13.22 -2.11 -7.33
N TYR A 115 12.51 -1.15 -6.73
CA TYR A 115 11.09 -0.92 -6.99
C TYR A 115 10.83 -0.35 -8.39
N VAL A 116 11.57 0.71 -8.78
CA VAL A 116 11.40 1.35 -10.09
C VAL A 116 11.76 0.38 -11.23
N ASN A 117 12.77 -0.48 -11.03
CA ASN A 117 13.20 -1.53 -11.97
C ASN A 117 12.05 -2.47 -12.37
N VAL A 118 11.03 -2.63 -11.52
CA VAL A 118 9.83 -3.43 -11.83
C VAL A 118 9.09 -2.86 -13.05
N PHE A 119 9.15 -1.54 -13.27
CA PHE A 119 8.40 -0.84 -14.31
C PHE A 119 9.22 -0.54 -15.57
N ASP A 120 10.50 -0.91 -15.62
CA ASP A 120 11.38 -0.57 -16.74
C ASP A 120 10.91 -1.12 -18.09
N ILE A 121 10.29 -2.31 -18.10
CA ILE A 121 9.74 -2.88 -19.34
C ILE A 121 8.58 -2.02 -19.86
N ALA A 122 7.77 -1.44 -18.98
CA ALA A 122 6.70 -0.52 -19.34
C ALA A 122 7.28 0.83 -19.77
N ALA A 123 8.25 1.38 -19.03
CA ALA A 123 8.92 2.63 -19.36
C ALA A 123 9.60 2.57 -20.74
N LYS A 124 10.29 1.46 -21.07
CA LYS A 124 10.88 1.24 -22.40
C LYS A 124 9.83 1.28 -23.51
N ARG A 125 8.66 0.67 -23.30
CA ARG A 125 7.55 0.72 -24.26
C ARG A 125 6.97 2.12 -24.43
N LEU A 126 6.86 2.88 -23.34
CA LEU A 126 6.38 4.27 -23.38
C LEU A 126 7.35 5.19 -24.15
N ASN A 127 8.66 4.91 -24.07
CA ASN A 127 9.69 5.69 -24.75
C ASN A 127 9.85 5.34 -26.24
N ASP A 128 9.24 4.25 -26.71
CA ASP A 128 9.31 3.85 -28.11
C ASP A 128 8.60 4.88 -29.01
N SER A 129 9.18 5.12 -30.20
CA SER A 129 8.83 6.22 -31.09
C SER A 129 7.54 5.98 -31.89
N SER A 130 6.91 4.81 -31.71
CA SER A 130 5.64 4.39 -32.32
C SER A 130 4.40 5.04 -31.69
N GLY A 131 4.47 6.36 -31.47
CA GLY A 131 3.38 7.34 -31.51
C GLY A 131 2.20 7.28 -30.51
N ASN A 132 1.76 6.12 -30.03
CA ASN A 132 0.45 6.00 -29.35
C ASN A 132 0.51 5.43 -27.93
N LEU A 133 1.70 5.13 -27.40
CA LEU A 133 1.81 4.47 -26.11
C LEU A 133 1.90 5.43 -24.92
N ARG A 134 2.15 6.73 -25.14
CA ARG A 134 2.33 7.71 -24.03
C ARG A 134 1.10 7.87 -23.14
N SER A 135 -0.08 7.53 -23.66
CA SER A 135 -1.37 7.52 -22.95
C SER A 135 -1.62 6.23 -22.16
N HIS A 136 -0.81 5.19 -22.35
CA HIS A 136 -0.92 3.93 -21.64
C HIS A 136 -0.47 4.09 -20.19
N ILE A 137 -1.00 3.25 -19.31
CA ILE A 137 -0.88 3.39 -17.87
C ILE A 137 -0.22 2.15 -17.24
N ILE A 138 0.38 2.36 -16.07
CA ILE A 138 1.06 1.37 -15.25
C ILE A 138 0.31 1.24 -13.92
N CYS A 139 0.18 0.02 -13.42
CA CYS A 139 -0.44 -0.28 -12.13
C CYS A 139 0.53 -1.00 -11.20
N ASP A 140 0.53 -0.62 -9.92
CA ASP A 140 1.01 -1.47 -8.84
C ASP A 140 -0.18 -2.01 -8.05
N GLY A 141 -0.39 -3.32 -8.14
CA GLY A 141 -1.56 -3.97 -7.57
C GLY A 141 -1.28 -4.73 -6.28
N SER A 142 -0.61 -4.13 -5.30
CA SER A 142 -0.32 -4.77 -4.01
C SER A 142 -1.40 -4.52 -2.95
N PRO A 143 -2.21 -5.53 -2.56
CA PRO A 143 -3.23 -5.37 -1.53
C PRO A 143 -2.68 -5.01 -0.14
N THR A 144 -1.42 -5.34 0.11
CA THR A 144 -0.74 -5.07 1.38
C THR A 144 -0.54 -3.58 1.62
N VAL A 145 -0.62 -2.75 0.57
CA VAL A 145 -0.44 -1.30 0.67
C VAL A 145 -1.51 -0.68 1.56
N PHE A 146 -2.74 -1.22 1.54
CA PHE A 146 -3.83 -0.71 2.36
C PHE A 146 -3.83 -1.23 3.81
N TRP A 147 -3.57 -2.53 4.02
CA TRP A 147 -3.83 -3.15 5.33
C TRP A 147 -2.59 -3.44 6.18
N ASP A 148 -1.38 -3.45 5.62
CA ASP A 148 -0.16 -3.73 6.38
C ASP A 148 0.68 -2.48 6.60
N PHE A 149 0.52 -1.92 7.81
CA PHE A 149 1.32 -0.80 8.31
C PHE A 149 2.30 -1.22 9.41
N THR A 150 2.54 -2.50 9.63
CA THR A 150 3.41 -2.99 10.72
C THR A 150 4.87 -2.54 10.58
N GLY A 151 5.27 -2.11 9.37
CA GLY A 151 6.57 -1.50 9.09
C GLY A 151 6.67 -0.01 9.43
N TRP A 152 5.62 0.63 9.97
CA TRP A 152 5.65 2.07 10.27
C TRP A 152 6.83 2.53 11.14
N PRO A 153 7.33 1.77 12.16
CA PRO A 153 8.48 2.22 12.96
C PRO A 153 9.79 2.28 12.17
N LEU A 154 9.84 1.61 11.01
CA LEU A 154 11.00 1.57 10.11
C LEU A 154 11.00 2.72 9.10
N ILE A 155 9.96 3.55 9.10
CA ILE A 155 9.93 4.79 8.32
C ILE A 155 10.73 5.84 9.09
N ALA A 156 11.71 6.47 8.44
CA ALA A 156 12.65 7.40 9.09
C ALA A 156 11.95 8.54 9.85
N GLN A 157 10.84 9.06 9.30
CA GLN A 157 10.03 10.13 9.90
C GLN A 157 9.29 9.70 11.18
N ASN A 158 9.17 8.39 11.43
CA ASN A 158 8.56 7.85 12.63
C ASN A 158 9.59 7.43 13.70
N LYS A 159 10.89 7.63 13.45
CA LYS A 159 11.96 7.18 14.35
C LYS A 159 11.77 7.80 15.74
N GLY A 160 11.65 6.95 16.76
CA GLY A 160 11.49 7.37 18.16
C GLY A 160 10.07 7.78 18.56
N LEU A 161 9.09 7.66 17.66
CA LEU A 161 7.69 7.93 17.99
C LEU A 161 7.00 6.70 18.56
N GLU A 162 6.06 6.91 19.47
CA GLU A 162 5.17 5.86 20.01
C GLU A 162 4.00 5.54 19.07
N GLN A 163 3.68 6.46 18.14
CA GLN A 163 2.60 6.33 17.17
C GLN A 163 3.04 6.78 15.77
N PRO A 164 2.47 6.20 14.70
CA PRO A 164 2.77 6.63 13.34
C PRO A 164 2.18 8.00 13.05
N THR A 165 3.04 8.93 12.63
CA THR A 165 2.66 10.20 11.99
C THR A 165 2.72 10.08 10.47
N VAL A 166 3.61 9.23 9.95
CA VAL A 166 3.74 8.91 8.53
C VAL A 166 3.41 7.44 8.29
N LEU A 167 2.70 7.15 7.21
CA LEU A 167 2.29 5.82 6.78
C LEU A 167 2.59 5.65 5.30
N THR A 168 2.48 4.41 4.80
CA THR A 168 2.70 4.11 3.39
C THR A 168 1.93 5.02 2.42
N PRO A 169 0.62 5.31 2.60
CA PRO A 169 -0.10 6.25 1.73
C PRO A 169 0.53 7.64 1.71
N HIS A 170 0.99 8.16 2.85
CA HIS A 170 1.70 9.45 2.92
C HIS A 170 2.97 9.44 2.07
N CYS A 171 3.73 8.35 2.11
CA CYS A 171 4.93 8.22 1.29
C CYS A 171 4.60 8.22 -0.21
N ILE A 172 3.53 7.51 -0.62
CA ILE A 172 3.11 7.44 -2.03
C ILE A 172 2.61 8.81 -2.50
N SER A 173 1.73 9.47 -1.73
CA SER A 173 1.19 10.79 -2.11
C SER A 173 2.27 11.87 -2.12
N HIS A 174 3.27 11.79 -1.24
CA HIS A 174 4.41 12.71 -1.28
C HIS A 174 5.22 12.53 -2.57
N LEU A 175 5.46 11.27 -2.98
CA LEU A 175 6.21 10.95 -4.18
C LEU A 175 5.44 11.27 -5.47
N THR A 176 4.14 11.01 -5.48
CA THR A 176 3.25 11.20 -6.63
C THR A 176 1.95 11.87 -6.16
N PRO A 177 1.89 13.21 -6.10
CA PRO A 177 0.74 13.92 -5.52
C PRO A 177 -0.60 13.63 -6.19
N ASN A 178 -0.62 13.38 -7.50
CA ASN A 178 -1.85 13.13 -8.28
C ASN A 178 -2.18 11.63 -8.44
N VAL A 179 -1.66 10.78 -7.55
CA VAL A 179 -1.82 9.33 -7.61
C VAL A 179 -3.30 8.93 -7.39
N LYS A 180 -3.72 7.86 -8.07
CA LYS A 180 -5.06 7.28 -7.92
C LYS A 180 -4.99 5.96 -7.15
N PHE A 181 -5.99 5.72 -6.31
CA PHE A 181 -6.11 4.48 -5.53
C PHE A 181 -7.42 3.76 -5.86
N ILE A 182 -7.33 2.46 -6.12
CA ILE A 182 -8.48 1.57 -6.27
C ILE A 182 -8.52 0.65 -5.06
N LEU A 183 -9.65 0.69 -4.34
CA LEU A 183 -9.89 -0.11 -3.14
C LEU A 183 -11.17 -0.94 -3.31
N LEU A 184 -11.03 -2.25 -3.16
CA LEU A 184 -12.12 -3.21 -3.11
C LEU A 184 -12.40 -3.61 -1.68
N LEU A 185 -13.64 -3.45 -1.25
CA LEU A 185 -14.12 -3.89 0.05
C LEU A 185 -15.15 -5.00 -0.14
N ARG A 186 -15.17 -5.91 0.83
CA ARG A 186 -16.13 -7.02 0.96
C ARG A 186 -16.69 -6.97 2.38
N ASN A 187 -17.84 -7.57 2.60
CA ASN A 187 -18.31 -7.87 3.96
C ASN A 187 -17.14 -8.40 4.81
N PRO A 188 -16.80 -7.75 5.93
CA PRO A 188 -15.58 -8.06 6.67
C PRO A 188 -15.59 -9.48 7.23
N VAL A 189 -16.75 -10.03 7.59
CA VAL A 189 -16.92 -11.40 8.08
C VAL A 189 -16.64 -12.42 6.97
N GLU A 190 -17.16 -12.18 5.77
CA GLU A 190 -16.89 -13.08 4.64
C GLU A 190 -15.44 -12.99 4.16
N ARG A 191 -14.87 -11.78 4.14
CA ARG A 191 -13.47 -11.56 3.82
C ARG A 191 -12.57 -12.30 4.82
N LEU A 192 -12.91 -12.22 6.10
CA LEU A 192 -12.32 -12.99 7.20
C LEU A 192 -12.24 -14.47 6.90
N TYR A 193 -13.40 -15.02 6.56
CA TYR A 193 -13.56 -16.44 6.37
C TYR A 193 -12.81 -16.89 5.11
N SER A 194 -12.85 -16.08 4.06
CA SER A 194 -12.05 -16.31 2.85
C SER A 194 -10.55 -16.28 3.11
N ASP A 195 -10.07 -15.42 4.01
CA ASP A 195 -8.66 -15.40 4.43
C ASP A 195 -8.30 -16.65 5.22
N TYR A 196 -9.15 -17.04 6.19
CA TYR A 196 -9.00 -18.28 6.95
C TYR A 196 -8.89 -19.51 6.04
N LEU A 197 -9.75 -19.62 5.03
CA LEU A 197 -9.72 -20.71 4.04
C LEU A 197 -8.49 -20.67 3.11
N PHE A 198 -7.91 -19.48 2.91
CA PHE A 198 -6.76 -19.30 2.02
C PHE A 198 -5.44 -19.71 2.66
N VAL A 199 -5.30 -19.57 3.98
CA VAL A 199 -4.10 -20.02 4.68
C VAL A 199 -4.02 -21.54 4.54
N LYS A 200 -2.93 -22.04 3.95
CA LYS A 200 -2.68 -23.48 3.71
C LYS A 200 -2.40 -24.26 5.02
N ARG A 201 -3.32 -24.24 5.98
CA ARG A 201 -3.28 -25.08 7.19
C ARG A 201 -3.94 -26.43 6.90
N LYS A 202 -3.39 -27.50 7.46
CA LYS A 202 -4.08 -28.81 7.49
C LYS A 202 -5.23 -28.71 8.51
N ASN A 203 -6.37 -29.33 8.19
CA ASN A 203 -7.54 -29.43 9.07
C ASN A 203 -8.20 -28.08 9.42
N LEU A 204 -8.65 -27.32 8.41
CA LEU A 204 -9.51 -26.16 8.65
C LEU A 204 -10.88 -26.63 9.17
N SER A 205 -11.39 -25.98 10.21
CA SER A 205 -12.69 -26.27 10.84
C SER A 205 -13.42 -24.98 11.22
N VAL A 206 -14.74 -25.04 11.34
CA VAL A 206 -15.54 -23.88 11.77
C VAL A 206 -15.22 -23.54 13.22
N GLU A 207 -14.97 -24.56 14.04
CA GLU A 207 -14.61 -24.43 15.45
C GLU A 207 -13.28 -23.70 15.63
N ASP A 208 -12.27 -24.00 14.80
CA ASP A 208 -10.98 -23.31 14.86
C ASP A 208 -11.06 -21.89 14.34
N PHE A 209 -11.91 -21.63 13.34
CA PHE A 209 -12.20 -20.26 12.89
C PHE A 209 -12.84 -19.45 14.02
N ASP A 210 -13.91 -19.94 14.64
CA ASP A 210 -14.61 -19.27 15.74
C ASP A 210 -13.68 -19.02 16.95
N LYS A 211 -12.90 -20.03 17.37
CA LYS A 211 -11.88 -19.88 18.43
C LYS A 211 -10.86 -18.79 18.08
N GLY A 212 -10.39 -18.79 16.83
CA GLY A 212 -9.42 -17.80 16.35
C GLY A 212 -9.98 -16.37 16.36
N VAL A 213 -11.23 -16.19 15.94
CA VAL A 213 -11.92 -14.89 15.97
C VAL A 213 -12.10 -14.41 17.41
N LYS A 214 -12.63 -15.25 18.30
CA LYS A 214 -12.83 -14.93 19.72
C LYS A 214 -11.52 -14.59 20.43
N TYR A 215 -10.47 -15.37 20.19
CA TYR A 215 -9.14 -15.10 20.74
C TYR A 215 -8.63 -13.74 20.27
N SER A 216 -8.70 -13.47 18.98
CA SER A 216 -8.16 -12.24 18.39
C SER A 216 -8.95 -10.99 18.83
N TRP A 217 -10.27 -11.12 19.00
CA TRP A 217 -11.12 -10.08 19.58
C TRP A 217 -10.75 -9.78 21.04
N ASN A 218 -10.59 -10.82 21.86
CA ASN A 218 -10.21 -10.68 23.26
C ASN A 218 -8.85 -10.01 23.44
N GLU A 219 -7.86 -10.33 22.60
CA GLU A 219 -6.55 -9.65 22.65
C GLU A 219 -6.65 -8.17 22.27
N LEU A 220 -7.50 -7.82 21.30
CA LEU A 220 -7.76 -6.42 20.96
C LEU A 220 -8.44 -5.69 22.12
N GLN A 221 -9.47 -6.30 22.74
CA GLN A 221 -10.18 -5.71 23.89
C GLN A 221 -9.23 -5.42 25.05
N LYS A 222 -8.40 -6.38 25.44
CA LYS A 222 -7.38 -6.20 26.49
C LYS A 222 -6.41 -5.06 26.21
N CYS A 223 -6.11 -4.80 24.94
CA CYS A 223 -5.28 -3.68 24.54
C CYS A 223 -6.05 -2.36 24.69
N THR A 224 -7.28 -2.30 24.17
CA THR A 224 -8.12 -1.09 24.18
C THR A 224 -8.62 -0.69 25.57
N GLU A 225 -8.59 -1.61 26.54
CA GLU A 225 -8.81 -1.29 27.96
C GLU A 225 -7.69 -0.41 28.55
N LYS A 226 -6.51 -0.42 27.93
CA LYS A 226 -5.29 0.22 28.45
C LYS A 226 -4.79 1.36 27.58
N LEU A 227 -5.00 1.27 26.27
CA LEU A 227 -4.43 2.15 25.27
C LEU A 227 -5.51 2.62 24.30
N ASP A 228 -5.23 3.73 23.62
CA ASP A 228 -6.05 4.17 22.50
C ASP A 228 -6.14 3.08 21.42
N ILE A 229 -7.31 2.98 20.77
CA ILE A 229 -7.54 2.00 19.72
C ILE A 229 -6.45 2.09 18.65
N ARG A 230 -6.05 3.28 18.22
CA ARG A 230 -4.99 3.48 17.21
C ARG A 230 -3.70 2.79 17.62
N LEU A 231 -3.23 2.96 18.86
CA LEU A 231 -2.02 2.30 19.37
C LEU A 231 -2.11 0.78 19.22
N CYS A 232 -3.26 0.20 19.56
CA CYS A 232 -3.51 -1.23 19.38
C CYS A 232 -3.49 -1.65 17.90
N LEU A 233 -4.08 -0.84 17.00
CA LEU A 233 -4.15 -1.13 15.55
C LEU A 233 -2.81 -1.02 14.81
N PHE A 234 -1.80 -0.42 15.43
CA PHE A 234 -0.43 -0.29 14.92
C PHE A 234 0.59 -1.09 15.72
N ASP A 235 0.18 -1.83 16.76
CA ASP A 235 1.04 -2.69 17.55
C ASP A 235 1.40 -3.99 16.80
N LYS A 236 2.68 -4.12 16.44
CA LYS A 236 3.17 -5.27 15.67
C LYS A 236 3.04 -6.59 16.44
N SER A 237 3.15 -6.57 17.78
CA SER A 237 3.07 -7.77 18.61
C SER A 237 1.65 -8.34 18.58
N LEU A 238 0.64 -7.47 18.70
CA LEU A 238 -0.77 -7.81 18.62
C LEU A 238 -1.12 -8.39 17.24
N HIS A 239 -0.67 -7.77 16.14
CA HIS A 239 -0.90 -8.30 14.78
C HIS A 239 -0.28 -9.67 14.59
N MET A 240 0.91 -9.91 15.17
CA MET A 240 1.59 -11.19 15.04
C MET A 240 1.04 -12.29 15.96
N LYS A 241 0.49 -11.93 17.14
CA LYS A 241 -0.08 -12.88 18.11
C LYS A 241 -1.40 -13.48 17.66
N THR A 242 -2.21 -12.71 16.95
CA THR A 242 -3.53 -13.17 16.51
C THR A 242 -3.37 -14.27 15.46
N THR A 243 -3.89 -15.48 15.72
CA THR A 243 -3.74 -16.67 14.85
C THR A 243 -4.53 -16.54 13.54
N VAL A 244 -5.51 -15.65 13.57
CA VAL A 244 -6.21 -15.12 12.41
C VAL A 244 -5.65 -13.70 12.22
N SER A 245 -4.36 -13.64 11.88
CA SER A 245 -3.50 -12.46 11.99
C SER A 245 -3.92 -11.30 11.10
N LYS A 246 -4.80 -11.57 10.14
CA LYS A 246 -5.38 -10.57 9.24
C LYS A 246 -6.84 -10.25 9.56
N VAL A 247 -7.38 -10.76 10.68
CA VAL A 247 -8.83 -10.92 10.88
C VAL A 247 -9.41 -10.02 11.97
N ALA A 248 -8.90 -9.96 13.20
CA ALA A 248 -9.59 -9.12 14.22
C ALA A 248 -9.49 -7.60 13.99
N ILE A 249 -8.51 -7.17 13.20
CA ILE A 249 -8.20 -5.76 12.92
C ILE A 249 -8.96 -5.29 11.65
N GLU A 250 -10.01 -5.99 11.25
CA GLU A 250 -10.88 -5.56 10.15
C GLU A 250 -12.37 -5.78 10.47
N ILE A 251 -12.71 -5.89 11.76
CA ILE A 251 -14.10 -5.83 12.22
C ILE A 251 -14.47 -4.35 12.24
N ASN A 252 -15.37 -3.93 11.33
CA ASN A 252 -16.03 -2.62 11.12
C ASN A 252 -15.34 -1.34 11.64
N ASN A 253 -15.03 -1.22 12.93
CA ASN A 253 -14.37 -0.03 13.50
C ASN A 253 -12.92 0.15 13.04
N VAL A 254 -12.18 -0.94 12.78
CA VAL A 254 -10.76 -0.83 12.41
C VAL A 254 -10.56 -0.47 10.95
N THR A 255 -11.40 -1.02 10.06
CA THR A 255 -11.49 -0.54 8.68
C THR A 255 -11.90 0.91 8.69
N VAL A 256 -12.80 1.36 9.57
CA VAL A 256 -13.16 2.79 9.68
C VAL A 256 -12.01 3.66 10.20
N HIS A 257 -11.19 3.24 11.17
CA HIS A 257 -10.05 4.05 11.62
C HIS A 257 -8.89 4.07 10.61
N ARG A 258 -8.55 2.92 10.02
CA ARG A 258 -7.55 2.85 8.93
C ARG A 258 -8.04 3.55 7.68
N PHE A 259 -9.33 3.41 7.37
CA PHE A 259 -9.99 4.15 6.31
C PHE A 259 -10.08 5.61 6.68
N ALA A 260 -10.26 6.05 7.94
CA ALA A 260 -10.26 7.46 8.32
C ALA A 260 -8.88 8.08 8.17
N ASP A 261 -7.82 7.38 8.60
CA ASP A 261 -6.43 7.77 8.36
C ASP A 261 -6.09 7.80 6.88
N CYS A 262 -6.59 6.83 6.14
CA CYS A 262 -6.44 6.78 4.70
C CYS A 262 -7.29 7.86 4.01
N HIS A 263 -8.53 8.09 4.46
CA HIS A 263 -9.57 8.92 3.84
C HIS A 263 -9.26 10.38 4.08
N GLN A 264 -8.83 10.78 5.28
CA GLN A 264 -8.37 12.15 5.56
C GLN A 264 -7.27 12.60 4.58
N TYR A 265 -6.52 11.67 3.99
CA TYR A 265 -5.46 11.98 3.02
C TYR A 265 -5.83 11.64 1.57
N PHE A 266 -6.53 10.53 1.33
CA PHE A 266 -7.04 10.16 0.01
C PHE A 266 -8.09 11.16 -0.48
N SER A 267 -8.88 11.78 0.41
CA SER A 267 -9.86 12.83 0.05
C SER A 267 -9.21 14.16 -0.30
N ASN A 268 -8.00 14.44 0.19
CA ASN A 268 -7.36 15.75 0.04
C ASN A 268 -6.46 15.85 -1.19
N ASN A 269 -5.99 14.73 -1.76
CA ASN A 269 -4.99 14.75 -2.85
C ASN A 269 -5.18 13.69 -3.96
N GLY A 270 -6.19 12.80 -3.92
CA GLY A 270 -6.34 11.74 -4.93
C GLY A 270 -7.78 11.38 -5.30
N GLU A 271 -7.99 10.83 -6.50
CA GLU A 271 -9.26 10.20 -6.87
C GLU A 271 -9.28 8.75 -6.37
N TYR A 272 -10.35 8.35 -5.68
CA TYR A 272 -10.56 6.98 -5.22
C TYR A 272 -11.80 6.35 -5.84
N TYR A 273 -11.67 5.07 -6.17
CA TYR A 273 -12.79 4.23 -6.61
C TYR A 273 -13.03 3.17 -5.55
N LEU A 274 -14.16 3.30 -4.85
CA LEU A 274 -14.61 2.32 -3.86
C LEU A 274 -15.71 1.45 -4.46
N ARG A 275 -15.48 0.14 -4.49
CA ARG A 275 -16.53 -0.84 -4.83
C ARG A 275 -16.79 -1.74 -3.64
N LEU A 276 -18.02 -1.69 -3.12
CA LEU A 276 -18.54 -2.65 -2.16
C LEU A 276 -19.03 -3.89 -2.93
N MET A 277 -18.43 -5.04 -2.66
CA MET A 277 -18.92 -6.32 -3.17
C MET A 277 -20.03 -6.82 -2.23
N ASN A 278 -21.27 -6.81 -2.69
CA ASN A 278 -22.37 -7.50 -2.03
C ASN A 278 -22.32 -8.98 -2.38
N SER A 279 -22.56 -9.85 -1.39
CA SER A 279 -22.87 -11.25 -1.66
C SER A 279 -24.23 -11.33 -2.37
N SER A 280 -24.22 -11.90 -3.58
CA SER A 280 -25.39 -12.32 -4.33
C SER A 280 -25.90 -13.67 -3.81
#